data_AF-A0A455B2Q8-F1
#
_entry.id   AF-A0A455B2Q8-F1
#
_cell.length_a   1.000
_cell.length_b   1.000
_cell.length_c   1.000
_cell.angle_alpha   90.00
_cell.angle_beta   90.00
_cell.angle_gamma   90.00
#
_symmetry.space_group_name_H-M   'P 1'
#
loop_
_entity.id
_entity.type
_entity.pdbx_description
1 polymer ?
#
loop_
_entity_poly.entity_id
_entity_poly.type
_entity_poly.pdbx_seq_one_letter_code
_entity_poly.pdbx_strand_id
1 'polypeptide(L)'
;IQFGFVTLFVASFPLAPVFALLNNVIEVRLDAKKFVTELRRPDAVRTKDIGIWFDILSGIGKFSVITNAFVIAVTSDFIPRLVYQYFYSHNGTLHGFVNHTLSFFNVSQLKEGTQPENSQFDQAVQFCRFKDYREPPWAPNPYEFSKQYWSVLSARLAFVIIFQNLVVFLSILVGWMIPDIPTDISDQIKREKSLLVEFFLKEEHGRLRSMEEPAWGNQGASRRRGGSPAASPVPSGWGQPRSSASPGSQHTSV
;
A
#
# COMPACT_ATOMS: atom_id res chain seq x y z
N ILE A 1 -4.96 -2.76 7.77
CA ILE A 1 -6.00 -3.73 7.37
C ILE A 1 -7.06 -3.10 6.44
N GLN A 2 -7.72 -2.01 6.83
CA GLN A 2 -8.72 -1.33 5.98
C GLN A 2 -8.22 -1.01 4.57
N PHE A 3 -7.00 -0.50 4.44
CA PHE A 3 -6.34 -0.30 3.15
C PHE A 3 -6.32 -1.56 2.28
N GLY A 4 -6.05 -2.73 2.88
CA GLY A 4 -6.07 -4.02 2.20
C GLY A 4 -7.46 -4.39 1.68
N PHE A 5 -8.52 -4.22 2.48
CA PHE A 5 -9.89 -4.46 2.03
C PHE A 5 -10.28 -3.57 0.84
N VAL A 6 -9.91 -2.28 0.91
CA VAL A 6 -10.20 -1.33 -0.16
C VAL A 6 -9.44 -1.68 -1.43
N THR A 7 -8.17 -2.08 -1.32
CA THR A 7 -7.32 -2.29 -2.51
C THR A 7 -7.43 -3.69 -3.10
N LEU A 8 -7.51 -4.75 -2.29
CA LEU A 8 -7.50 -6.14 -2.79
C LEU A 8 -8.82 -6.55 -3.47
N PHE A 9 -9.95 -5.93 -3.09
CA PHE A 9 -11.28 -6.36 -3.50
C PHE A 9 -12.10 -5.29 -4.22
N VAL A 10 -11.47 -4.19 -4.66
CA VAL A 10 -12.16 -3.09 -5.36
C VAL A 10 -12.85 -3.56 -6.63
N ALA A 11 -12.28 -4.54 -7.35
CA ALA A 11 -12.87 -5.08 -8.57
C ALA A 11 -14.20 -5.81 -8.33
N SER A 12 -14.38 -6.39 -7.15
CA SER A 12 -15.64 -7.05 -6.76
C SER A 12 -16.64 -6.08 -6.16
N PHE A 13 -16.17 -5.09 -5.40
CA PHE A 13 -17.02 -4.18 -4.65
C PHE A 13 -16.59 -2.71 -4.79
N PRO A 14 -17.17 -1.95 -5.75
CA PRO A 14 -16.73 -0.59 -6.04
C PRO A 14 -17.08 0.43 -4.95
N LEU A 15 -18.00 0.10 -4.03
CA LEU A 15 -18.42 0.97 -2.92
C LEU A 15 -17.50 0.90 -1.68
N ALA A 16 -16.53 -0.03 -1.65
CA ALA A 16 -15.61 -0.18 -0.52
C ALA A 16 -14.88 1.13 -0.12
N PRO A 17 -14.38 1.96 -1.06
CA PRO A 17 -13.70 3.21 -0.71
C PRO A 17 -14.60 4.21 0.02
N VAL A 18 -15.90 4.23 -0.29
CA VAL A 18 -16.86 5.13 0.37
C VAL A 18 -17.03 4.77 1.83
N PHE A 19 -17.19 3.47 2.14
CA PHE A 19 -17.25 3.01 3.53
C PHE A 19 -15.95 3.24 4.27
N ALA A 20 -14.81 3.06 3.60
CA ALA A 20 -13.52 3.39 4.18
C ALA A 20 -13.39 4.89 4.51
N LEU A 21 -13.89 5.77 3.65
CA LEU A 21 -13.89 7.21 3.90
C LEU A 21 -14.76 7.55 5.11
N LEU A 22 -15.98 7.01 5.17
CA LEU A 22 -16.88 7.23 6.31
C LEU A 22 -16.28 6.72 7.61
N ASN A 23 -15.67 5.53 7.59
CA ASN A 23 -14.97 5.00 8.75
C ASN A 23 -13.82 5.91 9.17
N ASN A 24 -12.95 6.34 8.25
CA ASN A 24 -11.83 7.22 8.53
C ASN A 24 -12.26 8.56 9.15
N VAL A 25 -13.38 9.15 8.70
CA VAL A 25 -13.90 10.41 9.25
C VAL A 25 -14.33 10.25 10.70
N ILE A 26 -14.98 9.13 11.04
CA ILE A 26 -15.41 8.82 12.40
C ILE A 26 -14.18 8.47 13.26
N GLU A 27 -13.29 7.64 12.74
CA GLU A 27 -12.07 7.15 13.41
C GLU A 27 -11.16 8.31 13.84
N VAL A 28 -10.89 9.28 12.97
CA VAL A 28 -10.09 10.47 13.32
C VAL A 28 -10.66 11.21 14.53
N ARG A 29 -11.99 11.33 14.64
CA ARG A 29 -12.63 12.02 15.77
C ARG A 29 -12.62 11.18 17.04
N LEU A 30 -12.86 9.88 16.91
CA LEU A 30 -12.84 8.95 18.04
C LEU A 30 -11.44 8.82 18.63
N ASP A 31 -10.41 8.70 17.79
CA ASP A 31 -9.02 8.64 18.22
C ASP A 31 -8.58 9.94 18.91
N ALA A 32 -8.97 11.10 18.36
CA ALA A 32 -8.71 12.38 19.02
C ALA A 32 -9.37 12.47 20.39
N LYS A 33 -10.63 12.04 20.52
CA LYS A 33 -11.33 11.99 21.82
C LYS A 33 -10.61 11.05 22.78
N LYS A 34 -10.26 9.85 22.35
CA LYS A 34 -9.54 8.84 23.13
C LYS A 34 -8.20 9.37 23.67
N PHE A 35 -7.41 10.04 22.83
CA PHE A 35 -6.13 10.63 23.24
C PHE A 35 -6.28 11.78 24.25
N VAL A 36 -7.38 12.54 24.19
CA VAL A 36 -7.60 13.69 25.07
C VAL A 36 -8.28 13.29 26.39
N THR A 37 -9.22 12.35 26.36
CA THR A 37 -10.08 12.05 27.53
C THR A 37 -9.78 10.74 28.23
N GLU A 38 -9.23 9.73 27.53
CA GLU A 38 -9.09 8.36 28.07
C GLU A 38 -7.64 7.97 28.36
N LEU A 39 -6.69 8.48 27.58
CA LEU A 39 -5.27 8.09 27.68
C LEU A 39 -4.45 9.12 28.46
N ARG A 40 -3.48 8.62 29.24
CA ARG A 40 -2.42 9.46 29.81
C ARG A 40 -1.51 9.99 28.70
N ARG A 41 -1.02 11.21 28.86
CA ARG A 41 -0.11 11.86 27.89
C ARG A 41 1.11 10.95 27.60
N PRO A 42 1.34 10.58 26.33
CA PRO A 42 2.51 9.82 25.93
C PRO A 42 3.76 10.72 25.83
N ASP A 43 4.94 10.11 25.95
CA ASP A 43 6.21 10.80 25.76
C ASP A 43 6.43 11.12 24.27
N ALA A 44 6.90 12.34 24.01
CA ALA A 44 7.10 12.83 22.65
C ALA A 44 8.36 12.21 22.03
N VAL A 45 8.18 11.32 21.07
CA VAL A 45 9.25 10.74 20.25
C VAL A 45 9.22 11.38 18.87
N ARG A 46 10.37 11.84 18.37
CA ARG A 46 10.50 12.36 17.01
C ARG A 46 10.81 11.22 16.05
N THR A 47 9.92 10.96 15.11
CA THR A 47 10.13 10.04 13.99
C THR A 47 10.06 10.83 12.68
N LYS A 48 10.87 10.43 11.68
CA LYS A 48 10.84 11.03 10.34
C LYS A 48 9.76 10.39 9.46
N ASP A 49 9.50 9.10 9.68
CA ASP A 49 8.63 8.28 8.84
C ASP A 49 7.72 7.37 9.69
N ILE A 50 6.72 6.78 9.04
CA ILE A 50 5.83 5.76 9.62
C ILE A 50 6.52 4.41 9.86
N GLY A 51 7.75 4.23 9.36
CA GLY A 51 8.56 3.02 9.50
C GLY A 51 8.08 1.85 8.63
N ILE A 52 8.12 0.64 9.19
CA ILE A 52 7.80 -0.63 8.50
C ILE A 52 6.42 -0.64 7.83
N TRP A 53 5.47 0.17 8.32
CA TRP A 53 4.14 0.28 7.74
C TRP A 53 4.17 0.75 6.28
N PHE A 54 5.17 1.55 5.87
CA PHE A 54 5.32 1.94 4.48
C PHE A 54 5.59 0.72 3.58
N ASP A 55 6.52 -0.15 3.98
CA ASP A 55 6.85 -1.36 3.23
C ASP A 55 5.66 -2.33 3.18
N ILE A 56 4.90 -2.44 4.27
CA ILE A 56 3.68 -3.26 4.31
C ILE A 56 2.63 -2.72 3.34
N LEU A 57 2.36 -1.40 3.36
CA LEU A 57 1.38 -0.78 2.47
C LEU A 57 1.81 -0.89 1.00
N SER A 58 3.09 -0.70 0.71
CA SER A 58 3.68 -0.89 -0.61
C SER A 58 3.53 -2.33 -1.09
N GLY A 59 3.82 -3.30 -0.22
CA GLY A 59 3.61 -4.73 -0.49
C GLY A 59 2.14 -5.05 -0.81
N ILE A 60 1.20 -4.61 0.03
CA ILE A 60 -0.24 -4.80 -0.19
C ILE A 60 -0.68 -4.16 -1.51
N GLY A 61 -0.16 -2.98 -1.86
CA GLY A 61 -0.43 -2.33 -3.14
C GLY A 61 -0.01 -3.18 -4.35
N LYS A 62 1.17 -3.78 -4.30
CA LYS A 62 1.64 -4.69 -5.37
C LYS A 62 0.82 -5.97 -5.45
N PHE A 63 0.49 -6.58 -4.30
CA PHE A 63 -0.37 -7.77 -4.25
C PHE A 63 -1.79 -7.48 -4.74
N SER A 64 -2.33 -6.29 -4.45
CA SER A 64 -3.65 -5.85 -4.92
C SER A 64 -3.79 -5.92 -6.43
N VAL A 65 -2.77 -5.55 -7.20
CA VAL A 65 -2.80 -5.66 -8.67
C VAL A 65 -3.02 -7.10 -9.12
N ILE A 66 -2.29 -8.05 -8.51
CA ILE A 66 -2.36 -9.47 -8.83
C ILE A 66 -3.74 -10.03 -8.45
N THR A 67 -4.18 -9.78 -7.21
CA THR A 67 -5.48 -10.28 -6.72
C THR A 67 -6.64 -9.76 -7.56
N ASN A 68 -6.68 -8.46 -7.89
CA ASN A 68 -7.75 -7.91 -8.71
C ASN A 68 -7.75 -8.49 -10.14
N ALA A 69 -6.58 -8.75 -10.72
CA ALA A 69 -6.49 -9.40 -12.04
C ALA A 69 -7.16 -10.78 -12.01
N PHE A 70 -6.87 -11.60 -10.99
CA PHE A 70 -7.49 -12.91 -10.81
C PHE A 70 -8.98 -12.83 -10.50
N VAL A 71 -9.41 -11.88 -9.66
CA VAL A 71 -10.84 -11.64 -9.38
C VAL A 71 -11.60 -11.38 -10.68
N ILE A 72 -11.09 -10.48 -11.54
CA ILE A 72 -11.72 -10.16 -12.82
C ILE A 72 -11.67 -11.37 -13.77
N ALA A 73 -10.54 -12.08 -13.85
CA ALA A 73 -10.39 -13.18 -14.80
C ALA A 73 -11.23 -14.42 -14.44
N VAL A 74 -11.26 -14.79 -13.16
CA VAL A 74 -11.82 -16.07 -12.70
C VAL A 74 -13.25 -15.93 -12.22
N THR A 75 -13.54 -14.88 -11.44
CA THR A 75 -14.84 -14.72 -10.77
C THR A 75 -15.84 -13.99 -11.65
N SER A 76 -15.39 -13.06 -12.49
CA SER A 76 -16.28 -12.32 -13.40
C SER A 76 -16.61 -13.13 -14.65
N ASP A 77 -17.85 -12.95 -15.14
CA ASP A 77 -18.25 -13.43 -16.47
C ASP A 77 -17.74 -12.54 -17.61
N PHE A 78 -16.87 -11.57 -17.32
CA PHE A 78 -16.32 -10.66 -18.33
C PHE A 78 -15.56 -11.40 -19.44
N ILE A 79 -14.59 -12.26 -19.09
CA ILE A 79 -13.76 -12.96 -20.08
C ILE A 79 -14.57 -13.94 -20.94
N PRO A 80 -15.42 -14.82 -20.38
CA PRO A 80 -16.24 -15.72 -21.20
C PRO A 80 -17.19 -14.97 -22.15
N ARG A 81 -17.78 -13.84 -21.72
CA ARG A 81 -18.64 -13.01 -22.57
C ARG A 81 -17.86 -12.39 -23.72
N LEU A 82 -16.65 -11.88 -23.45
CA LEU A 82 -15.78 -11.31 -24.47
C LEU A 82 -15.35 -12.36 -25.50
N VAL A 83 -14.94 -13.55 -25.03
CA VAL A 83 -14.57 -14.67 -25.91
C VAL A 83 -15.76 -15.10 -26.77
N TYR A 84 -16.96 -15.22 -26.18
CA TYR A 84 -18.16 -15.54 -26.94
C TYR A 84 -18.47 -14.49 -28.01
N GLN A 85 -18.44 -13.21 -27.64
CA GLN A 85 -18.75 -12.09 -28.53
C GLN A 85 -17.77 -12.00 -29.70
N TYR A 86 -16.48 -12.26 -29.48
CA TYR A 86 -15.46 -12.13 -30.52
C TYR A 86 -15.29 -13.38 -31.39
N PHE A 87 -15.35 -14.58 -30.80
CA PHE A 87 -15.05 -15.82 -31.53
C PHE A 87 -16.28 -16.61 -31.98
N TYR A 88 -17.42 -16.49 -31.29
CA TYR A 88 -18.60 -17.33 -31.52
C TYR A 88 -19.83 -16.56 -32.00
N SER A 89 -19.94 -15.27 -31.71
CA SER A 89 -21.08 -14.45 -32.12
C SER A 89 -20.90 -13.92 -33.54
N HIS A 90 -21.77 -14.36 -34.46
CA HIS A 90 -21.78 -13.88 -35.84
C HIS A 90 -22.08 -12.37 -35.96
N ASN A 91 -22.87 -11.83 -35.03
CA ASN A 91 -23.33 -10.43 -35.05
C ASN A 91 -22.61 -9.56 -34.01
N GLY A 92 -21.65 -10.11 -33.27
CA GLY A 92 -21.01 -9.41 -32.14
C GLY A 92 -21.97 -9.07 -31.00
N THR A 93 -23.14 -9.72 -30.93
CA THR A 93 -24.12 -9.55 -29.85
C THR A 93 -24.00 -10.69 -28.84
N LEU A 94 -24.52 -10.47 -27.62
CA LEU A 94 -24.53 -11.49 -26.57
C LEU A 94 -25.75 -12.43 -26.65
N HIS A 95 -26.51 -12.39 -27.75
CA HIS A 95 -27.66 -13.27 -27.96
C HIS A 95 -27.22 -14.72 -28.02
N GLY A 96 -27.84 -15.58 -27.21
CA GLY A 96 -27.51 -17.01 -27.15
C GLY A 96 -26.34 -17.37 -26.21
N PHE A 97 -25.70 -16.39 -25.57
CA PHE A 97 -24.58 -16.63 -24.63
C PHE A 97 -24.93 -17.64 -23.53
N VAL A 98 -26.09 -17.48 -22.88
CA VAL A 98 -26.52 -18.40 -21.81
C VAL A 98 -26.71 -19.82 -22.34
N ASN A 99 -27.27 -19.98 -23.54
CA ASN A 99 -27.45 -21.31 -24.14
C ASN A 99 -26.12 -21.94 -24.56
N HIS A 100 -25.11 -21.13 -24.89
CA HIS A 100 -23.76 -21.58 -25.23
C HIS A 100 -22.94 -21.95 -23.97
N THR A 101 -23.09 -21.23 -22.87
CA THR A 101 -22.33 -21.45 -21.62
C THR A 101 -22.87 -22.63 -20.80
N LEU A 102 -24.09 -23.09 -21.05
CA LEU A 102 -24.71 -24.19 -20.31
C LEU A 102 -24.45 -25.54 -20.97
N SER A 103 -23.87 -26.47 -20.21
CA SER A 103 -23.69 -27.86 -20.63
C SER A 103 -24.90 -28.72 -20.28
N PHE A 104 -25.18 -29.73 -21.11
CA PHE A 104 -26.27 -30.68 -20.88
C PHE A 104 -25.81 -31.85 -20.01
N PHE A 105 -26.65 -32.26 -19.06
CA PHE A 105 -26.44 -33.42 -18.22
C PHE A 105 -27.66 -34.34 -18.26
N ASN A 106 -27.44 -35.63 -18.49
CA ASN A 106 -28.52 -36.62 -18.47
C ASN A 106 -28.82 -37.05 -17.02
N VAL A 107 -30.07 -36.84 -16.58
CA VAL A 107 -30.50 -37.10 -15.20
C VAL A 107 -30.41 -38.59 -14.85
N SER A 108 -30.51 -39.49 -15.82
CA SER A 108 -30.37 -40.93 -15.59
C SER A 108 -28.97 -41.36 -15.14
N GLN A 109 -27.96 -40.49 -15.25
CA GLN A 109 -26.57 -40.79 -14.89
C GLN A 109 -26.15 -40.20 -13.53
N LEU A 110 -27.07 -39.65 -12.76
CA LEU A 110 -26.78 -39.31 -11.37
C LEU A 110 -26.45 -40.57 -10.57
N LYS A 111 -25.45 -40.45 -9.70
CA LYS A 111 -25.07 -41.52 -8.77
C LYS A 111 -26.26 -41.87 -7.87
N GLU A 112 -26.48 -43.16 -7.66
CA GLU A 112 -27.51 -43.66 -6.75
C GLU A 112 -27.38 -42.98 -5.37
N GLY A 113 -28.50 -42.46 -4.84
CA GLY A 113 -28.54 -41.70 -3.58
C GLY A 113 -28.24 -40.21 -3.67
N THR A 114 -27.87 -39.66 -4.84
CA THR A 114 -27.70 -38.20 -5.05
C THR A 114 -28.84 -37.55 -5.84
N GLN A 115 -29.87 -38.33 -6.17
CA GLN A 115 -31.02 -37.87 -6.91
C GLN A 115 -31.93 -36.99 -6.03
N PRO A 116 -32.60 -35.97 -6.62
CA PRO A 116 -33.52 -35.13 -5.86
C PRO A 116 -34.72 -35.95 -5.39
N GLU A 117 -34.98 -35.95 -4.08
CA GLU A 117 -36.11 -36.69 -3.48
C GLU A 117 -37.48 -36.15 -3.93
N ASN A 118 -37.57 -34.83 -4.19
CA ASN A 118 -38.79 -34.17 -4.65
C ASN A 118 -38.46 -33.25 -5.84
N SER A 119 -38.95 -33.60 -7.04
CA SER A 119 -38.94 -32.68 -8.19
C SER A 119 -40.17 -31.78 -8.15
N GLN A 120 -40.00 -30.46 -8.18
CA GLN A 120 -41.10 -29.49 -8.27
C GLN A 120 -41.73 -29.40 -9.67
N PHE A 121 -41.28 -30.24 -10.62
CA PHE A 121 -41.74 -30.22 -11.99
C PHE A 121 -42.78 -31.32 -12.21
N ASP A 122 -43.92 -30.97 -12.83
CA ASP A 122 -45.03 -31.89 -13.13
C ASP A 122 -44.63 -33.01 -14.12
N GLN A 123 -43.50 -32.85 -14.81
CA GLN A 123 -43.00 -33.79 -15.81
C GLN A 123 -41.59 -34.28 -15.46
N ALA A 124 -41.34 -35.55 -15.78
CA ALA A 124 -40.02 -36.17 -15.60
C ALA A 124 -38.96 -35.46 -16.45
N VAL A 125 -37.99 -34.82 -15.79
CA VAL A 125 -36.90 -34.09 -16.44
C VAL A 125 -35.84 -35.07 -16.93
N GLN A 126 -35.64 -35.12 -18.25
CA GLN A 126 -34.64 -35.99 -18.90
C GLN A 126 -33.22 -35.37 -18.88
N PHE A 127 -33.14 -34.06 -19.15
CA PHE A 127 -31.87 -33.34 -19.20
C PHE A 127 -31.91 -32.12 -18.29
N CYS A 128 -30.85 -31.90 -17.52
CA CYS A 128 -30.61 -30.67 -16.80
C CYS A 128 -29.41 -29.91 -17.40
N ARG A 129 -29.32 -28.61 -17.11
CA ARG A 129 -28.26 -27.74 -17.59
C ARG A 129 -27.45 -27.18 -16.42
N PHE A 130 -26.13 -27.18 -16.54
CA PHE A 130 -25.24 -26.64 -15.52
C PHE A 130 -24.16 -25.74 -16.15
N LYS A 131 -23.62 -24.81 -15.34
CA LYS A 131 -22.63 -23.83 -15.78
C LYS A 131 -21.24 -24.46 -15.78
N ASP A 132 -20.88 -25.07 -16.90
CA ASP A 132 -19.53 -25.55 -17.20
C ASP A 132 -19.37 -25.73 -18.72
N TYR A 133 -18.14 -25.88 -19.21
CA TYR A 133 -17.85 -26.12 -20.64
C TYR A 133 -17.46 -27.59 -20.86
N ARG A 134 -18.47 -28.46 -20.97
CA ARG A 134 -18.30 -29.90 -21.16
C ARG A 134 -18.99 -30.38 -22.42
N GLU A 135 -18.44 -31.46 -22.97
CA GLU A 135 -19.04 -32.12 -24.13
C GLU A 135 -20.41 -32.73 -23.76
N PRO A 136 -21.40 -32.62 -24.66
CA PRO A 136 -22.75 -33.12 -24.40
C PRO A 136 -22.82 -34.66 -24.39
N PRO A 137 -23.90 -35.25 -23.86
CA PRO A 137 -24.02 -36.70 -23.69
C PRO A 137 -24.04 -37.51 -24.99
N TRP A 138 -24.29 -36.88 -26.14
CA TRP A 138 -24.27 -37.51 -27.47
C TRP A 138 -22.92 -37.36 -28.21
N ALA A 139 -21.93 -36.70 -27.61
CA ALA A 139 -20.59 -36.59 -28.17
C ALA A 139 -19.78 -37.89 -27.97
N PRO A 140 -18.70 -38.12 -28.74
CA PRO A 140 -17.84 -39.29 -28.59
C PRO A 140 -17.26 -39.46 -27.18
N ASN A 141 -16.90 -38.34 -26.53
CA ASN A 141 -16.37 -38.29 -25.18
C ASN A 141 -17.33 -37.46 -24.29
N PRO A 142 -18.39 -38.06 -23.73
CA PRO A 142 -19.39 -37.33 -22.97
C PRO A 142 -18.81 -36.79 -21.64
N TYR A 143 -19.19 -35.55 -21.28
CA TYR A 143 -18.83 -34.86 -20.04
C TYR A 143 -17.34 -34.53 -19.83
N GLU A 144 -16.48 -34.79 -20.81
CA GLU A 144 -15.10 -34.30 -20.79
C GLU A 144 -15.04 -32.79 -21.04
N PHE A 145 -13.92 -32.17 -20.68
CA PHE A 145 -13.71 -30.73 -20.92
C PHE A 145 -13.68 -30.44 -22.42
N SER A 146 -14.56 -29.55 -22.86
CA SER A 146 -14.63 -29.16 -24.27
C SER A 146 -13.43 -28.29 -24.67
N LYS A 147 -13.15 -28.18 -25.97
CA LYS A 147 -12.16 -27.21 -26.50
C LYS A 147 -12.48 -25.77 -26.08
N GLN A 148 -13.77 -25.46 -25.89
CA GLN A 148 -14.23 -24.16 -25.41
C GLN A 148 -13.70 -23.84 -24.01
N TYR A 149 -13.66 -24.83 -23.12
CA TYR A 149 -13.11 -24.69 -21.77
C TYR A 149 -11.67 -24.18 -21.82
N TRP A 150 -10.83 -24.84 -22.61
CA TRP A 150 -9.42 -24.50 -22.77
C TRP A 150 -9.21 -23.14 -23.43
N SER A 151 -10.05 -22.77 -24.40
CA SER A 151 -10.02 -21.44 -25.03
C SER A 151 -10.38 -20.33 -24.04
N VAL A 152 -11.40 -20.53 -23.20
CA VAL A 152 -11.76 -19.55 -22.16
C VAL A 152 -10.67 -19.50 -21.07
N LEU A 153 -10.12 -20.64 -20.66
CA LEU A 153 -9.04 -20.70 -19.68
C LEU A 153 -7.78 -19.97 -20.16
N SER A 154 -7.37 -20.20 -21.42
CA SER A 154 -6.21 -19.51 -21.99
C SER A 154 -6.44 -18.01 -22.09
N ALA A 155 -7.64 -17.58 -22.49
CA ALA A 155 -8.01 -16.17 -22.51
C ALA A 155 -7.97 -15.53 -21.11
N ARG A 156 -8.40 -16.25 -20.06
CA ARG A 156 -8.29 -15.79 -18.66
C ARG A 156 -6.84 -15.57 -18.24
N LEU A 157 -5.96 -16.53 -18.53
CA LEU A 157 -4.54 -16.43 -18.20
C LEU A 157 -3.85 -15.29 -18.98
N ALA A 158 -4.15 -15.17 -20.28
CA ALA A 158 -3.63 -14.09 -21.11
C ALA A 158 -4.07 -12.71 -20.58
N PHE A 159 -5.34 -12.58 -20.18
CA PHE A 159 -5.84 -11.35 -19.57
C PHE A 159 -5.08 -10.99 -18.29
N VAL A 160 -4.85 -11.95 -17.38
CA VAL A 160 -4.10 -11.70 -16.14
C VAL A 160 -2.69 -11.18 -16.44
N ILE A 161 -1.99 -11.80 -17.39
CA ILE A 161 -0.63 -11.38 -17.78
C ILE A 161 -0.66 -9.96 -18.35
N ILE A 162 -1.54 -9.67 -19.31
CA ILE A 162 -1.63 -8.35 -19.94
C ILE A 162 -2.01 -7.28 -18.91
N PHE A 163 -3.03 -7.54 -18.11
CA PHE A 163 -3.51 -6.61 -17.08
C PHE A 163 -2.42 -6.31 -16.06
N GLN A 164 -1.73 -7.33 -15.55
CA GLN A 164 -0.65 -7.15 -14.58
C GLN A 164 0.50 -6.31 -15.16
N ASN A 165 0.98 -6.64 -16.36
CA ASN A 165 2.05 -5.89 -17.01
C ASN A 165 1.65 -4.44 -17.28
N LEU A 166 0.42 -4.21 -17.73
CA LEU A 166 -0.09 -2.87 -17.98
C LEU A 166 -0.17 -2.03 -16.70
N VAL A 167 -0.77 -2.57 -15.63
CA VAL A 167 -0.95 -1.84 -14.37
C VAL A 167 0.40 -1.58 -13.69
N VAL A 168 1.31 -2.57 -13.70
CA VAL A 168 2.68 -2.38 -13.18
C VAL A 168 3.42 -1.31 -13.98
N PHE A 169 3.34 -1.35 -15.32
CA PHE A 169 3.93 -0.32 -16.17
C PHE A 169 3.39 1.08 -15.85
N LEU A 170 2.07 1.23 -15.75
CA LEU A 170 1.44 2.50 -15.38
C LEU A 170 1.86 2.96 -13.98
N SER A 171 2.03 2.03 -13.04
CA SER A 171 2.47 2.36 -11.67
C SER A 171 3.91 2.88 -11.65
N ILE A 172 4.79 2.28 -12.46
CA ILE A 172 6.17 2.75 -12.64
C ILE A 172 6.19 4.12 -13.34
N LEU A 173 5.35 4.31 -14.36
CA LEU A 173 5.23 5.60 -15.06
C LEU A 173 4.78 6.71 -14.11
N VAL A 174 3.79 6.45 -13.26
CA VAL A 174 3.34 7.40 -12.23
C VAL A 174 4.46 7.73 -11.25
N GLY A 175 5.20 6.71 -10.79
CA GLY A 175 6.38 6.91 -9.93
C GLY A 175 7.51 7.68 -10.60
N TRP A 176 7.64 7.60 -11.92
CA TRP A 176 8.61 8.41 -12.67
C TRP A 176 8.13 9.86 -12.89
N MET A 177 6.82 10.07 -13.04
CA MET A 177 6.23 11.38 -13.34
C MET A 177 6.15 12.30 -12.12
N ILE A 178 5.93 11.74 -10.92
CA ILE A 178 5.77 12.52 -9.68
C ILE A 178 7.12 12.61 -8.97
N PRO A 179 7.72 13.81 -8.82
CA PRO A 179 8.96 13.96 -8.07
C PRO A 179 8.70 13.72 -6.57
N ASP A 180 9.55 12.91 -5.93
CA ASP A 180 9.40 12.54 -4.50
C ASP A 180 9.48 13.73 -3.54
N ILE A 181 10.16 14.82 -3.93
CA ILE A 181 10.31 16.03 -3.12
C ILE A 181 9.63 17.20 -3.82
N PRO A 182 8.64 17.86 -3.19
CA PRO A 182 8.01 19.05 -3.76
C PRO A 182 9.03 20.19 -3.90
N THR A 183 8.88 20.99 -4.96
CA THR A 183 9.82 22.07 -5.30
C THR A 183 9.95 23.12 -4.20
N ASP A 184 8.84 23.47 -3.55
CA ASP A 184 8.80 24.47 -2.48
C ASP A 184 9.72 24.10 -1.30
N ILE A 185 9.66 22.85 -0.85
CA ILE A 185 10.52 22.33 0.21
C ILE A 185 11.98 22.24 -0.26
N SER A 186 12.22 21.83 -1.50
CA SER A 186 13.58 21.82 -2.08
C SER A 186 14.18 23.23 -2.08
N ASP A 187 13.38 24.24 -2.41
CA ASP A 187 13.81 25.63 -2.46
C ASP A 187 14.01 26.20 -1.06
N GLN A 188 13.15 25.86 -0.09
CA GLN A 188 13.35 26.22 1.30
C GLN A 188 14.64 25.61 1.86
N ILE A 189 14.88 24.32 1.63
CA ILE A 189 16.12 23.63 2.05
C ILE A 189 17.35 24.29 1.40
N LYS A 190 17.28 24.67 0.13
CA LYS A 190 18.38 25.39 -0.53
C LYS A 190 18.62 26.76 0.10
N ARG A 191 17.56 27.53 0.40
CA ARG A 191 17.68 28.85 1.05
C ARG A 191 18.30 28.73 2.44
N GLU A 192 17.82 27.79 3.26
CA GLU A 192 18.37 27.53 4.59
C GLU A 192 19.85 27.13 4.51
N LYS A 193 20.23 26.29 3.54
CA LYS A 193 21.63 25.92 3.29
C LYS A 193 22.48 27.11 2.85
N SER A 194 21.98 27.95 1.94
CA SER A 194 22.71 29.14 1.47
C SER A 194 22.96 30.14 2.60
N LEU A 195 21.94 30.43 3.41
CA LEU A 195 22.07 31.34 4.57
C LEU A 195 23.05 30.80 5.61
N LEU A 196 23.03 29.49 5.86
CA LEU A 196 23.96 28.84 6.77
C LEU A 196 25.41 28.92 6.26
N VAL A 197 25.65 28.70 4.97
CA VAL A 197 26.99 28.85 4.35
C VAL A 197 27.48 30.29 4.42
N GLU A 198 26.61 31.27 4.15
CA GLU A 198 26.95 32.69 4.27
C GLU A 198 27.34 33.08 5.70
N PHE A 199 26.62 32.57 6.70
CA PHE A 199 26.95 32.77 8.12
C PHE A 199 28.34 32.24 8.47
N PHE A 200 28.67 31.02 8.05
CA PHE A 200 30.00 30.42 8.30
C PHE A 200 31.13 31.20 7.61
N LEU A 201 30.94 31.63 6.36
CA LEU A 201 31.94 32.42 5.65
C LEU A 201 32.20 33.77 6.31
N LYS A 202 31.14 34.43 6.79
CA LYS A 202 31.25 35.69 7.51
C LYS A 202 31.99 35.55 8.84
N GLU A 203 31.75 34.47 9.56
CA GLU A 203 32.45 34.15 10.81
C GLU A 203 33.95 33.90 10.55
N GLU A 204 34.30 33.09 9.55
CA GLU A 204 35.70 32.85 9.16
C GLU A 204 36.41 34.13 8.69
N HIS A 205 35.75 34.98 7.89
CA HIS A 205 36.29 36.30 7.53
C HIS A 205 36.50 37.20 8.75
N GLY A 206 35.60 37.18 9.73
CA GLY A 206 35.79 37.87 11.01
C GLY A 206 37.02 37.36 11.77
N ARG A 207 37.19 36.03 11.81
CA ARG A 207 38.32 35.36 12.47
C ARG A 207 39.65 35.71 11.80
N LEU A 208 39.73 35.65 10.47
CA LEU A 208 40.93 36.01 9.71
C LEU A 208 41.31 37.49 9.92
N ARG A 209 40.34 38.42 9.87
CA ARG A 209 40.60 39.84 10.14
C ARG A 209 41.11 40.10 11.55
N SER A 210 40.64 39.34 12.55
CA SER A 210 41.18 39.44 13.92
C SER A 210 42.60 38.88 14.08
N MET A 211 43.02 37.97 13.19
CA MET A 211 44.37 37.41 13.14
C MET A 211 45.36 38.30 12.38
N GLU A 212 44.84 39.14 11.48
CA GLU A 212 45.59 40.03 10.59
C GLU A 212 45.76 41.45 11.14
N GLU A 213 45.06 41.84 12.22
CA GLU A 213 45.39 43.06 12.96
C GLU A 213 46.79 42.94 13.61
N PRO A 214 47.79 43.74 13.19
CA PRO A 214 49.09 43.76 13.85
C PRO A 214 48.92 44.39 15.23
N ALA A 215 49.50 43.74 16.24
CA ALA A 215 49.71 44.32 17.56
C ALA A 215 50.62 45.56 17.48
N TRP A 216 50.10 46.72 17.05
CA TRP A 216 50.80 48.00 17.09
C TRP A 216 49.88 49.14 17.49
N GLY A 217 49.94 49.47 18.77
CA GLY A 217 49.34 50.65 19.41
C GLY A 217 50.11 50.97 20.69
N ASN A 218 51.01 51.95 20.59
CA ASN A 218 52.15 52.30 21.43
C ASN A 218 51.91 52.67 22.92
N GLN A 219 53.04 52.63 23.64
CA GLN A 219 53.32 53.10 25.00
C GLN A 219 52.86 54.55 25.30
N GLY A 220 52.41 54.78 26.54
CA GLY A 220 52.78 55.98 27.31
C GLY A 220 51.66 56.95 27.74
N ALA A 221 50.98 56.69 28.86
CA ALA A 221 50.52 57.74 29.79
C ALA A 221 50.18 57.17 31.18
N SER A 222 50.99 57.52 32.17
CA SER A 222 50.67 57.37 33.59
C SER A 222 49.46 58.24 33.97
N ARG A 223 48.41 57.65 34.59
CA ARG A 223 47.64 58.31 35.65
C ARG A 223 46.78 57.32 36.46
N ARG A 224 46.93 57.44 37.78
CA ARG A 224 46.22 56.81 38.91
C ARG A 224 44.68 56.76 38.74
N ARG A 225 44.03 55.68 39.19
CA ARG A 225 43.22 55.56 40.45
C ARG A 225 42.28 54.36 40.40
N GLY A 226 42.39 53.49 41.43
CA GLY A 226 41.29 52.97 42.25
C GLY A 226 40.21 52.08 41.62
N GLY A 227 40.09 50.86 42.15
CA GLY A 227 38.80 50.15 42.24
C GLY A 227 38.84 48.68 41.77
N SER A 228 39.00 47.74 42.70
CA SER A 228 38.42 46.39 42.56
C SER A 228 36.89 46.51 42.48
N PRO A 229 36.15 45.58 41.83
CA PRO A 229 35.93 44.27 42.48
C PRO A 229 35.71 43.06 41.54
N ALA A 230 35.90 41.90 42.18
CA ALA A 230 35.15 40.65 42.02
C ALA A 230 35.25 39.86 40.70
N ALA A 231 35.85 38.68 40.85
CA ALA A 231 35.76 37.55 39.94
C ALA A 231 34.34 36.95 39.93
N SER A 232 33.93 36.42 38.78
CA SER A 232 32.82 35.47 38.64
C SER A 232 33.06 34.57 37.42
N PRO A 233 32.51 33.33 37.42
CA PRO A 233 33.27 32.17 36.97
C PRO A 233 32.83 31.58 35.62
N VAL A 234 33.75 30.78 35.08
CA VAL A 234 33.63 29.90 33.91
C VAL A 234 32.68 28.72 34.19
N PRO A 235 31.84 28.28 33.23
CA PRO A 235 31.25 26.94 33.27
C PRO A 235 32.02 26.02 32.31
N SER A 236 32.78 25.07 32.88
CA SER A 236 33.30 23.90 32.17
C SER A 236 32.57 22.66 32.67
N GLY A 237 32.13 21.82 31.74
CA GLY A 237 31.24 20.70 32.02
C GLY A 237 31.92 19.36 32.30
N TRP A 238 31.02 18.38 32.47
CA TRP A 238 31.18 16.94 32.30
C TRP A 238 32.01 16.13 33.32
N GLY A 239 31.27 15.34 34.12
CA GLY A 239 31.48 13.89 34.23
C GLY A 239 32.34 13.37 35.39
N GLN A 240 31.71 12.65 36.33
CA GLN A 240 31.84 11.18 36.39
C GLN A 240 30.87 10.54 37.41
N PRO A 241 30.52 9.25 37.22
CA PRO A 241 29.49 8.53 37.96
C PRO A 241 30.07 7.75 39.17
N ARG A 242 29.25 7.55 40.20
CA ARG A 242 29.58 6.63 41.31
C ARG A 242 28.85 5.30 41.11
N SER A 243 29.67 4.27 40.97
CA SER A 243 29.33 2.85 40.94
C SER A 243 28.96 2.30 42.33
N SER A 244 27.91 1.49 42.38
CA SER A 244 27.82 0.37 43.32
C SER A 244 27.10 -0.82 42.66
N ALA A 245 27.89 -1.86 42.39
CA ALA A 245 27.55 -3.28 42.16
C ALA A 245 26.59 -3.84 43.24
N SER A 246 25.78 -4.91 43.11
CA SER A 246 25.52 -6.01 42.16
C SER A 246 24.22 -6.75 42.64
N PRO A 247 23.90 -8.02 42.28
CA PRO A 247 23.36 -8.52 41.01
C PRO A 247 22.00 -9.27 41.19
N GLY A 248 21.27 -9.53 40.10
CA GLY A 248 20.10 -10.41 40.16
C GLY A 248 19.47 -10.67 38.80
N SER A 249 19.77 -11.83 38.21
CA SER A 249 19.14 -12.34 36.99
C SER A 249 17.67 -12.71 37.24
N GLN A 250 16.80 -12.54 36.24
CA GLN A 250 15.96 -13.63 35.72
C GLN A 250 15.12 -13.19 34.51
N HIS A 251 15.17 -14.07 33.51
CA HIS A 251 14.20 -14.28 32.45
C HIS A 251 12.74 -14.19 32.91
N THR A 252 11.84 -13.71 32.07
CA THR A 252 10.67 -14.50 31.60
C THR A 252 9.90 -13.78 30.49
N SER A 253 9.67 -14.56 29.45
CA SER A 253 8.65 -14.43 28.42
C SER A 253 7.25 -14.70 28.99
N VAL A 254 6.26 -13.90 28.57
CA VAL A 254 4.93 -14.34 28.09
C VAL A 254 4.49 -13.36 27.02
#